data_AF-A0A6G7J5X6-F1
#
_entry.id   AF-A0A6G7J5X6-F1
#
_cell.length_a   1.000
_cell.length_b   1.000
_cell.length_c   1.000
_cell.angle_alpha   90.00
_cell.angle_beta   90.00
_cell.angle_gamma   90.00
#
_symmetry.space_group_name_H-M   'P 1'
#
loop_
_entity.id
_entity.type
_entity.pdbx_description
1 polymer ?
#
loop_
_entity_poly.entity_id
_entity_poly.type
_entity_poly.pdbx_seq_one_letter_code
_entity_poly.pdbx_strand_id
1 'polypeptide(L)'
;MLSSEYFYNYFQLNHFDYKQEANRHLLEMDDKTFEATYKGIIDLNRMDYDRTIKMDIRFTFLLAVETLFEFIFALLPEEDGSLNDKKILQRLAEKKHYNAEIRKFAKEEPNRLDENLKKNFYYKLNGKLRSKPLIQQLFYAGVEQERVEQDLKKCTDVIYRSLRVLAKEVANRTELNSYKHGFKAIPYFRTFEFQDPETKKNLIELDLRDSVSNFVFDEKKNTSRIETHTLDHKRDILLTGWTSHLIANMVQTRKSLYESGKGIAVKLMFFDEKEWERAQKANVKGQHFVINFDHKP
;
A
#
# COMPACT_ATOMS: atom_id res chain seq x y z
N MET A 1 8.85 26.20 14.95
CA MET A 1 9.47 25.24 14.00
C MET A 1 8.88 23.87 14.33
N LEU A 2 8.26 23.17 13.38
CA LEU A 2 7.72 21.82 13.61
C LEU A 2 8.88 20.86 13.87
N SER A 3 8.92 20.25 15.06
CA SER A 3 9.96 19.26 15.45
C SER A 3 9.55 17.84 15.03
N SER A 4 10.51 16.92 14.92
CA SER A 4 10.21 15.50 14.70
C SER A 4 9.34 14.90 15.81
N GLU A 5 9.53 15.35 17.05
CA GLU A 5 8.68 14.96 18.18
C GLU A 5 7.22 15.36 17.92
N TYR A 6 6.99 16.61 17.50
CA TYR A 6 5.64 17.06 17.15
C TYR A 6 5.04 16.20 16.03
N PHE A 7 5.83 15.89 15.01
CA PHE A 7 5.37 15.00 13.92
C PHE A 7 4.90 13.64 14.44
N TYR A 8 5.71 12.91 15.21
CA TYR A 8 5.32 11.58 15.69
C TYR A 8 4.17 11.62 16.71
N ASN A 9 4.04 12.70 17.49
CA ASN A 9 2.97 12.84 18.48
C ASN A 9 1.60 13.11 17.86
N TYR A 10 1.55 13.80 16.72
CA TYR A 10 0.31 14.24 16.06
C TYR A 10 0.04 13.55 14.72
N PHE A 11 0.90 12.61 14.30
CA PHE A 11 0.64 11.81 13.10
C PHE A 11 -0.65 11.00 13.25
N GLN A 12 -1.55 11.10 12.26
CA GLN A 12 -2.83 10.41 12.28
C GLN A 12 -2.69 8.93 11.87
N LEU A 13 -2.25 8.10 12.82
CA LEU A 13 -1.97 6.67 12.63
C LEU A 13 -3.11 5.90 11.95
N ASN A 14 -4.34 6.14 12.38
CA ASN A 14 -5.51 5.37 11.94
C ASN A 14 -6.24 6.02 10.75
N HIS A 15 -5.61 6.99 10.06
CA HIS A 15 -6.25 7.72 8.96
C HIS A 15 -6.79 6.77 7.88
N PHE A 16 -5.95 5.84 7.41
CA PHE A 16 -6.34 4.89 6.36
C PHE A 16 -7.37 3.88 6.87
N ASP A 17 -7.24 3.41 8.11
CA ASP A 17 -8.18 2.46 8.71
C ASP A 17 -9.57 3.09 8.85
N TYR A 18 -9.68 4.31 9.40
CA TYR A 18 -10.96 5.01 9.48
C TYR A 18 -11.60 5.23 8.11
N LYS A 19 -10.79 5.52 7.08
CA LYS A 19 -11.28 5.68 5.72
C LYS A 19 -11.81 4.37 5.14
N GLN A 20 -11.10 3.25 5.35
CA GLN A 20 -11.59 1.93 4.90
C GLN A 20 -12.84 1.47 5.65
N GLU A 21 -12.93 1.72 6.95
CA GLU A 21 -14.12 1.42 7.74
C GLU A 21 -15.33 2.23 7.25
N ALA A 22 -15.13 3.52 6.96
CA ALA A 22 -16.16 4.36 6.35
C ALA A 22 -16.60 3.80 4.99
N ASN A 23 -15.66 3.46 4.10
CA ASN A 23 -15.98 2.87 2.79
C ASN A 23 -16.71 1.53 2.93
N ARG A 24 -16.33 0.69 3.90
CA ARG A 24 -17.03 -0.58 4.18
C ARG A 24 -18.48 -0.31 4.59
N HIS A 25 -18.70 0.64 5.49
CA HIS A 25 -20.06 1.02 5.89
C HIS A 25 -20.90 1.55 4.72
N LEU A 26 -20.29 2.29 3.78
CA LEU A 26 -20.98 2.75 2.57
C LEU A 26 -21.38 1.60 1.65
N LEU A 27 -20.52 0.57 1.48
CA LEU A 27 -20.86 -0.63 0.71
C LEU A 27 -21.94 -1.49 1.37
N GLU A 28 -21.94 -1.57 2.70
CA GLU A 28 -22.88 -2.37 3.48
C GLU A 28 -24.23 -1.67 3.70
N MET A 29 -24.40 -0.43 3.20
CA MET A 29 -25.63 0.34 3.32
C MET A 29 -26.81 -0.37 2.64
N ASP A 30 -27.95 -0.45 3.32
CA ASP A 30 -29.17 -1.02 2.75
C ASP A 30 -29.80 -0.12 1.69
N ASP A 31 -30.58 -0.70 0.78
CA ASP A 31 -31.14 0.02 -0.38
C ASP A 31 -32.07 1.17 0.02
N LYS A 32 -32.83 1.02 1.12
CA LYS A 32 -33.74 2.07 1.59
C LYS A 32 -32.95 3.28 2.08
N THR A 33 -31.88 3.06 2.84
CA THR A 33 -30.98 4.12 3.29
C THR A 33 -30.24 4.76 2.12
N PHE A 34 -29.80 3.96 1.14
CA PHE A 34 -29.14 4.46 -0.07
C PHE A 34 -30.04 5.41 -0.87
N GLU A 35 -31.25 4.99 -1.22
CA GLU A 35 -32.21 5.82 -1.97
C GLU A 35 -32.56 7.11 -1.23
N ALA A 36 -32.78 7.02 0.09
CA ALA A 36 -33.10 8.20 0.90
C ALA A 36 -31.94 9.19 0.97
N THR A 37 -30.70 8.71 1.07
CA THR A 37 -29.49 9.54 1.22
C THR A 37 -29.12 10.24 -0.09
N TYR A 38 -29.29 9.57 -1.23
CA TYR A 38 -28.74 10.02 -2.51
C TYR A 38 -29.80 10.41 -3.56
N LYS A 39 -31.05 10.63 -3.15
CA LYS A 39 -32.21 10.96 -4.01
C LYS A 39 -31.99 12.12 -5.01
N GLY A 40 -31.04 13.03 -4.75
CA GLY A 40 -30.75 14.18 -5.60
C GLY A 40 -29.73 13.93 -6.72
N ILE A 41 -29.16 12.72 -6.82
CA ILE A 41 -28.17 12.39 -7.84
C ILE A 41 -28.88 12.02 -9.16
N ILE A 42 -28.46 12.64 -10.26
CA ILE A 42 -28.94 12.35 -11.61
C ILE A 42 -28.51 10.92 -11.99
N ASP A 43 -29.44 10.13 -12.53
CA ASP A 43 -29.22 8.73 -12.92
C ASP A 43 -28.64 7.86 -11.80
N LEU A 44 -29.14 8.04 -10.57
CA LEU A 44 -28.73 7.27 -9.40
C LEU A 44 -28.76 5.77 -9.68
N ASN A 45 -27.59 5.14 -9.59
CA ASN A 45 -27.42 3.72 -9.85
C ASN A 45 -26.59 3.09 -8.72
N ARG A 46 -27.18 2.08 -8.06
CA ARG A 46 -26.53 1.37 -6.95
C ARG A 46 -25.24 0.66 -7.37
N MET A 47 -25.21 0.05 -8.55
CA MET A 47 -24.03 -0.65 -9.04
C MET A 47 -22.87 0.31 -9.32
N ASP A 48 -23.15 1.48 -9.89
CA ASP A 48 -22.11 2.47 -10.17
C ASP A 48 -21.60 3.10 -8.88
N TYR A 49 -22.50 3.37 -7.92
CA TYR A 49 -22.12 3.78 -6.57
C TYR A 49 -21.20 2.76 -5.89
N ASP A 50 -21.61 1.49 -5.82
CA ASP A 50 -20.79 0.43 -5.20
C ASP A 50 -19.42 0.32 -5.88
N ARG A 51 -19.36 0.46 -7.20
CA ARG A 51 -18.10 0.48 -7.95
C ARG A 51 -17.24 1.68 -7.55
N THR A 52 -17.82 2.88 -7.43
CA THR A 52 -17.11 4.07 -6.95
C THR A 52 -16.52 3.85 -5.56
N ILE A 53 -17.28 3.27 -4.63
CA ILE A 53 -16.75 2.99 -3.28
C ILE A 53 -15.64 1.92 -3.34
N LYS A 54 -15.78 0.87 -4.15
CA LYS A 54 -14.70 -0.13 -4.36
C LYS A 54 -13.44 0.50 -4.97
N MET A 55 -13.58 1.45 -5.89
CA MET A 55 -12.48 2.26 -6.41
C MET A 55 -11.82 3.09 -5.32
N ASP A 56 -12.60 3.71 -4.43
CA ASP A 56 -12.08 4.48 -3.30
C ASP A 56 -11.34 3.60 -2.27
N ILE A 57 -11.80 2.36 -2.07
CA ILE A 57 -11.10 1.35 -1.25
C ILE A 57 -9.74 1.04 -1.86
N ARG A 58 -9.69 0.74 -3.17
CA ARG A 58 -8.44 0.46 -3.89
C ARG A 58 -7.50 1.65 -3.85
N PHE A 59 -8.01 2.85 -4.09
CA PHE A 59 -7.21 4.07 -4.06
C PHE A 59 -6.66 4.37 -2.65
N THR A 60 -7.47 4.17 -1.62
CA THR A 60 -7.04 4.32 -0.21
C THR A 60 -5.94 3.32 0.14
N PHE A 61 -6.05 2.07 -0.32
CA PHE A 61 -5.00 1.07 -0.19
C PHE A 61 -3.69 1.52 -0.85
N LEU A 62 -3.74 1.94 -2.12
CA LEU A 62 -2.55 2.39 -2.84
C LEU A 62 -1.89 3.61 -2.19
N LEU A 63 -2.67 4.55 -1.63
CA LEU A 63 -2.14 5.70 -0.88
C LEU A 63 -1.48 5.29 0.44
N ALA A 64 -2.04 4.31 1.15
CA ALA A 64 -1.43 3.76 2.35
C ALA A 64 -0.06 3.15 2.03
N VAL A 65 0.04 2.40 0.92
CA VAL A 65 1.29 1.81 0.45
C VAL A 65 2.29 2.89 0.01
N GLU A 66 1.86 3.91 -0.73
CA GLU A 66 2.71 5.06 -1.11
C GLU A 66 3.28 5.74 0.15
N THR A 67 2.43 5.99 1.15
CA THR A 67 2.83 6.58 2.44
C THR A 67 3.82 5.70 3.19
N LEU A 68 3.62 4.39 3.24
CA LEU A 68 4.56 3.46 3.87
C LEU A 68 5.96 3.58 3.22
N PHE A 69 6.04 3.57 1.89
CA PHE A 69 7.33 3.71 1.23
C PHE A 69 7.94 5.10 1.43
N GLU A 70 7.16 6.18 1.42
CA GLU A 70 7.64 7.52 1.76
C GLU A 70 8.32 7.54 3.13
N PHE A 71 7.68 6.95 4.14
CA PHE A 71 8.25 6.79 5.46
C PHE A 71 9.57 6.01 5.45
N ILE A 72 9.60 4.87 4.77
CA ILE A 72 10.82 4.04 4.68
C ILE A 72 11.96 4.86 4.06
N PHE A 73 11.75 5.47 2.89
CA PHE A 73 12.79 6.27 2.22
C PHE A 73 13.20 7.50 3.04
N ALA A 74 12.27 8.12 3.76
CA ALA A 74 12.59 9.25 4.61
C ALA A 74 13.41 8.83 5.85
N LEU A 75 13.29 7.58 6.31
CA LEU A 75 14.02 7.04 7.46
C LEU A 75 15.29 6.24 7.09
N LEU A 76 15.48 5.87 5.82
CA LEU A 76 16.72 5.24 5.38
C LEU A 76 17.92 6.12 5.74
N PRO A 77 19.06 5.54 6.17
CA PRO A 77 20.24 6.29 6.53
C PRO A 77 20.82 7.06 5.33
N GLU A 78 21.54 8.13 5.64
CA GLU A 78 22.38 8.82 4.66
C GLU A 78 23.63 7.98 4.32
N GLU A 79 24.41 8.44 3.33
CA GLU A 79 25.64 7.76 2.91
C GLU A 79 26.69 7.68 4.02
N ASP A 80 26.70 8.65 4.95
CA ASP A 80 27.55 8.65 6.14
C ASP A 80 27.04 7.73 7.28
N GLY A 81 25.90 7.05 7.06
CA GLY A 81 25.28 6.16 8.03
C GLY A 81 24.43 6.87 9.10
N SER A 82 24.29 8.19 9.04
CA SER A 82 23.46 8.94 9.99
C SER A 82 21.96 8.60 9.85
N LEU A 83 21.29 8.45 11.00
CA LEU A 83 19.85 8.23 11.06
C LEU A 83 19.07 9.53 10.87
N ASN A 84 17.90 9.40 10.25
CA ASN A 84 17.12 10.53 9.77
C ASN A 84 15.91 10.90 10.63
N ASP A 85 15.75 10.30 11.81
CA ASP A 85 14.60 10.55 12.71
C ASP A 85 14.41 12.05 13.01
N LYS A 86 15.52 12.79 13.22
CA LYS A 86 15.51 14.24 13.49
C LYS A 86 15.19 15.11 12.25
N LYS A 87 15.30 14.55 11.05
CA LYS A 87 15.07 15.23 9.76
C LYS A 87 13.85 14.69 9.01
N ILE A 88 13.01 13.86 9.65
CA ILE A 88 11.90 13.16 9.00
C ILE A 88 10.96 14.11 8.24
N LEU A 89 10.56 15.22 8.87
CA LEU A 89 9.69 16.22 8.25
C LEU A 89 10.32 16.87 7.02
N GLN A 90 11.60 17.22 7.11
CA GLN A 90 12.34 17.78 5.98
C GLN A 90 12.40 16.77 4.84
N ARG A 91 12.73 15.51 5.14
CA ARG A 91 12.88 14.46 4.12
C ARG A 91 11.56 14.03 3.47
N LEU A 92 10.44 14.11 4.20
CA LEU A 92 9.10 13.90 3.66
C LEU A 92 8.66 15.08 2.78
N ALA A 93 9.05 16.31 3.13
CA ALA A 93 8.77 17.50 2.31
C ALA A 93 9.64 17.57 1.05
N GLU A 94 10.86 17.02 1.09
CA GLU A 94 11.73 16.90 -0.07
C GLU A 94 11.11 15.95 -1.10
N LYS A 95 10.82 16.47 -2.30
CA LYS A 95 10.30 15.67 -3.41
C LYS A 95 11.39 14.67 -3.87
N LYS A 96 11.32 13.42 -3.40
CA LYS A 96 12.26 12.36 -3.78
C LYS A 96 11.67 11.47 -4.87
N HIS A 97 12.49 11.12 -5.86
CA HIS A 97 12.12 10.18 -6.93
C HIS A 97 12.37 8.73 -6.51
N TYR A 98 11.75 8.29 -5.40
CA TYR A 98 11.91 6.90 -4.92
C TYR A 98 11.16 5.86 -5.77
N ASN A 99 10.30 6.30 -6.71
CA ASN A 99 9.53 5.43 -7.61
C ASN A 99 10.39 4.48 -8.46
N ALA A 100 11.59 4.91 -8.87
CA ALA A 100 12.51 4.05 -9.60
C ALA A 100 12.99 2.89 -8.70
N GLU A 101 13.30 3.19 -7.45
CA GLU A 101 13.78 2.21 -6.48
C GLU A 101 12.68 1.23 -6.06
N ILE A 102 11.44 1.69 -5.86
CA ILE A 102 10.28 0.81 -5.62
C ILE A 102 10.07 -0.15 -6.79
N ARG A 103 10.15 0.34 -8.03
CA ARG A 103 9.99 -0.49 -9.23
C ARG A 103 11.07 -1.57 -9.33
N LYS A 104 12.34 -1.19 -9.12
CA LYS A 104 13.45 -2.15 -9.09
C LYS A 104 13.26 -3.17 -7.96
N PHE A 105 12.86 -2.72 -6.77
CA PHE A 105 12.56 -3.59 -5.64
C PHE A 105 11.44 -4.59 -5.97
N ALA A 106 10.34 -4.14 -6.57
CA ALA A 106 9.23 -5.01 -6.99
C ALA A 106 9.64 -6.08 -8.01
N LYS A 107 10.63 -5.78 -8.85
CA LYS A 107 11.18 -6.66 -9.89
C LYS A 107 12.43 -7.45 -9.47
N GLU A 108 12.87 -7.30 -8.22
CA GLU A 108 14.08 -7.95 -7.70
C GLU A 108 15.37 -7.53 -8.44
N GLU A 109 15.37 -6.33 -9.00
CA GLU A 109 16.55 -5.70 -9.59
C GLU A 109 17.43 -5.04 -8.50
N PRO A 110 18.75 -4.88 -8.68
CA PRO A 110 19.61 -4.18 -7.74
C PRO A 110 19.12 -2.75 -7.44
N ASN A 111 18.94 -2.43 -6.17
CA ASN A 111 18.38 -1.15 -5.73
C ASN A 111 18.79 -0.80 -4.30
N ARG A 112 18.83 0.50 -3.99
CA ARG A 112 19.25 1.05 -2.70
C ARG A 112 18.32 0.60 -1.57
N LEU A 113 17.02 0.44 -1.83
CA LEU A 113 16.07 0.03 -0.80
C LEU A 113 16.39 -1.38 -0.28
N ASP A 114 16.54 -2.35 -1.18
CA ASP A 114 16.89 -3.74 -0.86
C ASP A 114 18.23 -3.84 -0.14
N GLU A 115 19.24 -3.14 -0.68
CA GLU A 115 20.57 -3.09 -0.09
C GLU A 115 20.54 -2.57 1.34
N ASN A 116 19.76 -1.51 1.62
CA ASN A 116 19.66 -0.97 2.97
C ASN A 116 18.88 -1.88 3.91
N LEU A 117 17.75 -2.46 3.47
CA LEU A 117 16.95 -3.36 4.31
C LEU A 117 17.73 -4.58 4.80
N LYS A 118 18.71 -5.05 4.01
CA LYS A 118 19.60 -6.18 4.35
C LYS A 118 20.81 -5.80 5.21
N LYS A 119 21.11 -4.50 5.40
CA LYS A 119 22.23 -4.05 6.23
C LYS A 119 21.90 -4.19 7.72
N ASN A 120 22.97 -4.33 8.52
CA ASN A 120 22.88 -4.17 9.97
C ASN A 120 23.07 -2.71 10.36
N PHE A 121 22.21 -2.25 11.26
CA PHE A 121 22.35 -1.01 11.99
C PHE A 121 23.20 -1.25 13.26
N TYR A 122 24.21 -0.43 13.47
CA TYR A 122 25.12 -0.50 14.62
C TYR A 122 24.91 0.69 15.55
N TYR A 123 24.83 0.45 16.86
CA TYR A 123 24.62 1.50 17.86
C TYR A 123 25.31 1.15 19.17
N LYS A 124 25.54 2.16 20.02
CA LYS A 124 26.06 1.97 21.38
C LYS A 124 24.93 2.17 22.39
N LEU A 125 24.73 1.20 23.26
CA LEU A 125 23.80 1.29 24.39
C LEU A 125 24.57 0.89 25.67
N ASN A 126 24.57 1.75 26.68
CA ASN A 126 25.32 1.57 27.92
C ASN A 126 26.81 1.22 27.67
N GLY A 127 27.44 1.89 26.71
CA GLY A 127 28.84 1.69 26.33
C GLY A 127 29.13 0.42 25.52
N LYS A 128 28.16 -0.49 25.34
CA LYS A 128 28.32 -1.71 24.54
C LYS A 128 27.87 -1.48 23.10
N LEU A 129 28.72 -1.90 22.15
CA LEU A 129 28.35 -1.94 20.74
C LEU A 129 27.35 -3.06 20.51
N ARG A 130 26.22 -2.74 19.88
CA ARG A 130 25.16 -3.65 19.49
C ARG A 130 24.88 -3.49 18.00
N SER A 131 24.31 -4.53 17.40
CA SER A 131 23.83 -4.51 16.03
C SER A 131 22.47 -5.17 15.92
N LYS A 132 21.66 -4.71 14.96
CA LYS A 132 20.40 -5.33 14.57
C LYS A 132 20.14 -5.10 13.07
N PRO A 133 19.33 -5.93 12.38
CA PRO A 133 18.93 -5.64 11.00
C PRO A 133 18.29 -4.25 10.89
N LEU A 134 18.60 -3.49 9.83
CA LEU A 134 18.05 -2.15 9.62
C LEU A 134 16.52 -2.19 9.55
N ILE A 135 15.95 -3.24 8.94
CA ILE A 135 14.50 -3.45 8.92
C ILE A 135 13.91 -3.54 10.34
N GLN A 136 14.58 -4.21 11.29
CA GLN A 136 14.16 -4.22 12.69
C GLN A 136 14.19 -2.81 13.28
N GLN A 137 15.25 -2.04 13.00
CA GLN A 137 15.34 -0.65 13.47
C GLN A 137 14.29 0.27 12.82
N LEU A 138 13.90 0.02 11.56
CA LEU A 138 12.87 0.78 10.88
C LEU A 138 11.51 0.59 11.55
N PHE A 139 11.11 -0.65 11.83
CA PHE A 139 9.76 -0.96 12.35
C PHE A 139 9.67 -1.04 13.88
N TYR A 140 10.77 -1.30 14.58
CA TYR A 140 10.81 -1.52 16.02
C TYR A 140 11.92 -0.69 16.70
N ALA A 141 12.03 0.58 16.35
CA ALA A 141 13.06 1.48 16.86
C ALA A 141 13.06 1.51 18.41
N GLY A 142 14.21 1.30 19.04
CA GLY A 142 14.32 1.36 20.51
C GLY A 142 13.73 0.18 21.29
N VAL A 143 13.20 -0.84 20.61
CA VAL A 143 12.76 -2.07 21.27
C VAL A 143 13.98 -2.97 21.52
N GLU A 144 14.31 -3.18 22.79
CA GLU A 144 15.54 -3.87 23.27
C GLU A 144 15.25 -5.02 24.25
N GLN A 145 13.99 -5.43 24.39
CA GLN A 145 13.60 -6.44 25.37
C GLN A 145 13.96 -7.84 24.88
N GLU A 146 14.85 -8.55 25.59
CA GLU A 146 15.29 -9.92 25.23
C GLU A 146 14.11 -10.89 25.03
N ARG A 147 13.05 -10.72 25.82
CA ARG A 147 11.85 -11.57 25.77
C ARG A 147 11.12 -11.56 24.42
N VAL A 148 11.27 -10.51 23.60
CA VAL A 148 10.58 -10.39 22.30
C VAL A 148 11.53 -10.53 21.11
N GLU A 149 12.83 -10.70 21.34
CA GLU A 149 13.85 -10.66 20.27
C GLU A 149 13.63 -11.75 19.19
N GLN A 150 13.22 -12.96 19.59
CA GLN A 150 12.91 -14.02 18.63
C GLN A 150 11.66 -13.70 17.79
N ASP A 151 10.65 -13.08 18.38
CA ASP A 151 9.43 -12.70 17.69
C ASP A 151 9.70 -11.53 16.73
N LEU A 152 10.54 -10.58 17.13
CA LEU A 152 10.98 -9.49 16.24
C LEU A 152 11.70 -10.03 15.00
N LYS A 153 12.57 -11.04 15.15
CA LYS A 153 13.25 -11.68 14.00
C LYS A 153 12.26 -12.34 13.03
N LYS A 154 11.27 -13.07 13.55
CA LYS A 154 10.21 -13.64 12.69
C LYS A 154 9.43 -12.54 11.98
N CYS A 155 9.09 -11.46 12.69
CA CYS A 155 8.40 -10.33 12.11
C CYS A 155 9.21 -9.69 10.98
N THR A 156 10.54 -9.54 11.11
CA THR A 156 11.34 -8.89 10.06
C THR A 156 11.29 -9.61 8.73
N ASP A 157 11.25 -10.95 8.73
CA ASP A 157 11.15 -11.75 7.49
C ASP A 157 9.77 -11.63 6.84
N VAL A 158 8.71 -11.60 7.67
CA VAL A 158 7.34 -11.35 7.20
C VAL A 158 7.24 -9.95 6.61
N ILE A 159 7.70 -8.92 7.32
CA ILE A 159 7.68 -7.52 6.87
C ILE A 159 8.42 -7.38 5.55
N TYR A 160 9.63 -7.95 5.41
CA TYR A 160 10.39 -7.87 4.16
C TYR A 160 9.62 -8.44 2.96
N ARG A 161 8.95 -9.59 3.14
CA ARG A 161 8.12 -10.21 2.10
C ARG A 161 6.86 -9.39 1.82
N SER A 162 6.21 -8.84 2.85
CA SER A 162 5.08 -7.93 2.69
C SER A 162 5.48 -6.71 1.87
N LEU A 163 6.61 -6.06 2.18
CA LEU A 163 7.12 -4.92 1.41
C LEU A 163 7.33 -5.28 -0.07
N ARG A 164 7.79 -6.50 -0.37
CA ARG A 164 7.98 -6.94 -1.77
C ARG A 164 6.65 -6.98 -2.52
N VAL A 165 5.61 -7.53 -1.90
CA VAL A 165 4.27 -7.61 -2.50
C VAL A 165 3.64 -6.23 -2.61
N LEU A 166 3.70 -5.42 -1.55
CA LEU A 166 3.18 -4.05 -1.57
C LEU A 166 3.90 -3.18 -2.62
N ALA A 167 5.21 -3.35 -2.83
CA ALA A 167 5.94 -2.66 -3.89
C ALA A 167 5.40 -2.97 -5.29
N LYS A 168 4.95 -4.20 -5.55
CA LYS A 168 4.36 -4.59 -6.84
C LYS A 168 3.07 -3.83 -7.11
N GLU A 169 2.26 -3.59 -6.07
CA GLU A 169 0.98 -2.86 -6.17
C GLU A 169 1.18 -1.39 -6.59
N VAL A 170 2.30 -0.76 -6.22
CA VAL A 170 2.60 0.65 -6.57
C VAL A 170 3.70 0.82 -7.61
N ALA A 171 4.25 -0.27 -8.15
CA ALA A 171 5.31 -0.23 -9.17
C ALA A 171 4.81 0.40 -10.47
N ASN A 172 3.56 0.15 -10.87
CA ASN A 172 2.92 0.82 -11.99
C ASN A 172 2.05 1.98 -11.49
N ARG A 173 2.50 3.22 -11.69
CA ARG A 173 1.76 4.41 -11.25
C ARG A 173 0.57 4.77 -12.16
N THR A 174 0.36 4.05 -13.27
CA THR A 174 -0.73 4.33 -14.20
C THR A 174 -2.07 4.29 -13.49
N GLU A 175 -2.33 3.27 -12.68
CA GLU A 175 -3.56 3.12 -11.91
C GLU A 175 -3.75 4.32 -10.96
N LEU A 176 -2.77 4.57 -10.07
CA LEU A 176 -2.81 5.67 -9.10
C LEU A 176 -2.96 7.06 -9.75
N ASN A 177 -2.26 7.31 -10.86
CA ASN A 177 -2.34 8.58 -11.59
C ASN A 177 -3.68 8.72 -12.32
N SER A 178 -4.25 7.64 -12.82
CA SER A 178 -5.55 7.66 -13.49
C SER A 178 -6.66 8.02 -12.51
N TYR A 179 -6.62 7.48 -11.29
CA TYR A 179 -7.52 7.88 -10.20
C TYR A 179 -7.38 9.37 -9.85
N LYS A 180 -6.16 9.90 -9.70
CA LYS A 180 -5.91 11.32 -9.40
C LYS A 180 -6.48 12.28 -10.45
N HIS A 181 -6.64 11.82 -11.68
CA HIS A 181 -7.12 12.63 -12.79
C HIS A 181 -8.57 12.34 -13.20
N GLY A 182 -9.27 11.40 -12.55
CA GLY A 182 -10.72 11.15 -12.66
C GLY A 182 -11.23 10.65 -14.03
N PHE A 183 -10.77 11.24 -15.13
CA PHE A 183 -11.27 11.05 -16.50
C PHE A 183 -10.73 9.80 -17.20
N LYS A 184 -9.82 9.05 -16.59
CA LYS A 184 -9.14 7.92 -17.24
C LYS A 184 -9.63 6.55 -16.79
N ALA A 185 -10.41 6.49 -15.71
CA ALA A 185 -10.94 5.27 -15.13
C ALA A 185 -12.40 5.08 -15.57
N ILE A 186 -12.64 4.15 -16.49
CA ILE A 186 -13.97 3.89 -17.07
C ILE A 186 -14.31 2.41 -16.87
N PRO A 187 -15.52 2.06 -16.40
CA PRO A 187 -15.99 0.67 -16.35
C PRO A 187 -16.37 0.22 -17.76
N TYR A 188 -15.38 -0.13 -18.58
CA TYR A 188 -15.59 -0.38 -20.01
C TYR A 188 -16.17 -1.78 -20.29
N PHE A 189 -15.80 -2.79 -19.50
CA PHE A 189 -16.20 -4.18 -19.72
C PHE A 189 -17.03 -4.71 -18.55
N ARG A 190 -18.10 -5.45 -18.85
CA ARG A 190 -18.91 -6.16 -17.83
C ARG A 190 -18.54 -7.64 -17.73
N THR A 191 -18.23 -8.26 -18.87
CA THR A 191 -17.74 -9.62 -18.97
C THR A 191 -16.68 -9.70 -20.06
N PHE A 192 -15.75 -10.64 -19.92
CA PHE A 192 -14.85 -11.05 -20.98
C PHE A 192 -14.96 -12.56 -21.15
N GLU A 193 -15.32 -13.00 -22.37
CA GLU A 193 -15.57 -14.40 -22.70
C GLU A 193 -14.58 -14.89 -23.75
N PHE A 194 -13.97 -16.05 -23.51
CA PHE A 194 -13.21 -16.79 -24.50
C PHE A 194 -14.00 -18.04 -24.89
N GLN A 195 -14.35 -18.15 -26.16
CA GLN A 195 -15.18 -19.23 -26.69
C GLN A 195 -14.37 -20.14 -27.59
N ASP A 196 -14.65 -21.44 -27.52
CA ASP A 196 -14.18 -22.41 -28.49
C ASP A 196 -14.77 -22.07 -29.87
N PRO A 197 -13.95 -21.88 -30.92
CA PRO A 197 -14.41 -21.39 -32.20
C PRO A 197 -15.32 -22.38 -32.95
N GLU A 198 -15.19 -23.68 -32.70
CA GLU A 198 -15.94 -24.73 -33.39
C GLU A 198 -17.26 -25.05 -32.67
N THR A 199 -17.20 -25.16 -31.35
CA THR A 199 -18.34 -25.57 -30.51
C THR A 199 -19.12 -24.41 -29.91
N LYS A 200 -18.58 -23.19 -29.98
CA LYS A 200 -19.10 -21.96 -29.34
C LYS A 200 -19.30 -22.09 -27.83
N LYS A 201 -18.68 -23.08 -27.19
CA LYS A 201 -18.76 -23.25 -25.74
C LYS A 201 -17.82 -22.25 -25.07
N ASN A 202 -18.30 -21.60 -24.00
CA ASN A 202 -17.47 -20.74 -23.15
C ASN A 202 -16.37 -21.59 -22.50
N LEU A 203 -15.13 -21.29 -22.84
CA LEU A 203 -13.94 -21.91 -22.23
C LEU A 203 -13.51 -21.12 -20.98
N ILE A 204 -13.62 -19.79 -21.05
CA ILE A 204 -13.30 -18.87 -19.94
C ILE A 204 -14.34 -17.76 -19.93
N GLU A 205 -14.90 -17.46 -18.76
CA GLU A 205 -15.74 -16.28 -18.52
C GLU A 205 -15.18 -15.52 -17.32
N LEU A 206 -14.84 -14.25 -17.53
CA LEU A 206 -14.37 -13.33 -16.51
C LEU A 206 -15.45 -12.29 -16.23
N ASP A 207 -15.91 -12.24 -14.99
CA ASP A 207 -16.79 -11.19 -14.49
C ASP A 207 -15.98 -9.91 -14.21
N LEU A 208 -16.29 -8.84 -14.94
CA LEU A 208 -15.61 -7.56 -14.88
C LEU A 208 -16.51 -6.45 -14.32
N ARG A 209 -17.68 -6.80 -13.73
CA ARG A 209 -18.62 -5.83 -13.15
C ARG A 209 -17.98 -4.97 -12.05
N ASP A 210 -17.07 -5.58 -11.29
CA ASP A 210 -16.25 -4.97 -10.26
C ASP A 210 -14.84 -4.68 -10.77
N SER A 211 -14.72 -4.08 -11.95
CA SER A 211 -13.42 -3.69 -12.50
C SER A 211 -13.38 -2.23 -12.90
N VAL A 212 -12.15 -1.72 -13.03
CA VAL A 212 -11.87 -0.40 -13.61
C VAL A 212 -10.93 -0.55 -14.78
N SER A 213 -11.21 0.15 -15.88
CA SER A 213 -10.35 0.14 -17.06
C SER A 213 -9.70 1.51 -17.26
N ASN A 214 -8.40 1.51 -17.52
CA ASN A 214 -7.61 2.70 -17.84
C ASN A 214 -7.19 2.67 -19.31
N PHE A 215 -7.48 3.75 -20.03
CA PHE A 215 -6.93 3.95 -21.37
C PHE A 215 -5.55 4.59 -21.29
N VAL A 216 -4.56 3.93 -21.89
CA VAL A 216 -3.16 4.35 -21.87
C VAL A 216 -2.64 4.46 -23.29
N PHE A 217 -2.08 5.60 -23.64
CA PHE A 217 -1.41 5.83 -24.91
C PHE A 217 0.11 5.86 -24.72
N ASP A 218 0.83 5.04 -25.48
CA ASP A 218 2.30 5.06 -25.55
C ASP A 218 2.72 5.84 -26.80
N GLU A 219 3.06 7.12 -26.62
CA GLU A 219 3.52 8.00 -27.70
C GLU A 219 4.75 7.45 -28.42
N LYS A 220 5.64 6.72 -27.71
CA LYS A 220 6.89 6.22 -28.30
C LYS A 220 6.65 5.04 -29.22
N LYS A 221 5.66 4.21 -28.88
CA LYS A 221 5.31 3.02 -29.66
C LYS A 221 4.15 3.25 -30.62
N ASN A 222 3.49 4.40 -30.53
CA ASN A 222 2.25 4.72 -31.22
C ASN A 222 1.17 3.63 -31.00
N THR A 223 1.07 3.12 -29.78
CA THR A 223 0.07 2.10 -29.41
C THR A 223 -0.82 2.62 -28.30
N SER A 224 -2.08 2.21 -28.31
CA SER A 224 -2.95 2.38 -27.14
C SER A 224 -3.25 1.04 -26.51
N ARG A 225 -3.47 1.04 -25.20
CA ARG A 225 -3.89 -0.15 -24.47
C ARG A 225 -4.97 0.19 -23.46
N ILE A 226 -5.83 -0.78 -23.19
CA ILE A 226 -6.78 -0.73 -22.09
C ILE A 226 -6.27 -1.67 -21.00
N GLU A 227 -5.95 -1.12 -19.83
CA GLU A 227 -5.55 -1.87 -18.64
C GLU A 227 -6.76 -1.98 -17.71
N THR A 228 -7.29 -3.19 -17.52
CA THR A 228 -8.43 -3.46 -16.64
C THR A 228 -7.97 -4.12 -15.36
N HIS A 229 -8.39 -3.58 -14.22
CA HIS A 229 -8.08 -4.07 -12.88
C HIS A 229 -9.35 -4.47 -12.16
N THR A 230 -9.39 -5.68 -11.64
CA THR A 230 -10.53 -6.15 -10.82
C THR A 230 -10.36 -5.65 -9.38
N LEU A 231 -11.44 -5.09 -8.82
CA LEU A 231 -11.49 -4.49 -7.50
C LEU A 231 -11.77 -5.56 -6.43
N ASP A 232 -10.70 -6.09 -5.84
CA ASP A 232 -10.78 -7.02 -4.71
C ASP A 232 -10.85 -6.25 -3.39
N HIS A 233 -11.97 -5.53 -3.18
CA HIS A 233 -12.15 -4.63 -2.03
C HIS A 233 -11.92 -5.31 -0.67
N LYS A 234 -12.25 -6.61 -0.53
CA LYS A 234 -12.01 -7.37 0.71
C LYS A 234 -10.51 -7.53 0.98
N ARG A 235 -9.72 -7.91 -0.04
CA ARG A 235 -8.27 -7.98 0.05
C ARG A 235 -7.66 -6.60 0.31
N ASP A 236 -8.12 -5.57 -0.42
CA ASP A 236 -7.58 -4.21 -0.30
C ASP A 236 -7.83 -3.60 1.09
N ILE A 237 -8.98 -3.86 1.73
CA ILE A 237 -9.24 -3.47 3.13
C ILE A 237 -8.24 -4.16 4.07
N LEU A 238 -8.04 -5.47 3.94
CA LEU A 238 -7.12 -6.23 4.79
C LEU A 238 -5.67 -5.77 4.61
N LEU A 239 -5.24 -5.55 3.36
CA LEU A 239 -3.91 -5.04 3.05
C LEU A 239 -3.72 -3.59 3.51
N THR A 240 -4.78 -2.77 3.52
CA THR A 240 -4.72 -1.44 4.12
C THR A 240 -4.46 -1.53 5.61
N GLY A 241 -5.22 -2.35 6.35
CA GLY A 241 -4.98 -2.57 7.78
C GLY A 241 -3.56 -3.07 8.07
N TRP A 242 -3.09 -4.05 7.30
CA TRP A 242 -1.70 -4.52 7.37
C TRP A 242 -0.68 -3.38 7.18
N THR A 243 -0.90 -2.54 6.17
CA THR A 243 -0.04 -1.40 5.84
C THR A 243 -0.09 -0.31 6.92
N SER A 244 -1.27 -0.01 7.46
CA SER A 244 -1.45 0.90 8.59
C SER A 244 -0.71 0.41 9.82
N HIS A 245 -0.74 -0.89 10.11
CA HIS A 245 -0.02 -1.49 11.24
C HIS A 245 1.51 -1.36 11.09
N LEU A 246 2.03 -1.53 9.87
CA LEU A 246 3.44 -1.29 9.56
C LEU A 246 3.85 0.17 9.85
N ILE A 247 3.07 1.14 9.35
CA ILE A 247 3.28 2.57 9.62
C ILE A 247 3.17 2.86 11.12
N ALA A 248 2.18 2.26 11.79
CA ALA A 248 1.93 2.45 13.20
C ALA A 248 3.12 2.02 14.06
N ASN A 249 3.70 0.85 13.78
CA ASN A 249 4.91 0.42 14.46
C ASN A 249 6.06 1.42 14.27
N MET A 250 6.31 1.89 13.03
CA MET A 250 7.36 2.89 12.75
C MET A 250 7.17 4.19 13.53
N VAL A 251 5.93 4.68 13.64
CA VAL A 251 5.61 5.95 14.32
C VAL A 251 5.57 5.78 15.84
N GLN A 252 4.89 4.76 16.36
CA GLN A 252 4.70 4.57 17.80
C GLN A 252 6.01 4.25 18.52
N THR A 253 6.89 3.45 17.92
CA THR A 253 8.19 3.15 18.53
C THR A 253 9.09 4.38 18.58
N ARG A 254 8.95 5.32 17.65
CA ARG A 254 9.71 6.58 17.65
C ARG A 254 9.10 7.61 18.59
N LYS A 255 7.77 7.70 18.64
CA LYS A 255 7.05 8.51 19.61
C LYS A 255 7.52 8.22 21.04
N SER A 256 7.63 6.94 21.40
CA SER A 256 8.07 6.56 22.74
C SER A 256 9.51 6.95 23.07
N LEU A 257 10.39 7.07 22.07
CA LEU A 257 11.76 7.57 22.25
C LEU A 257 11.82 9.06 22.58
N TYR A 258 10.81 9.85 22.18
CA TYR A 258 10.71 11.27 22.55
C TYR A 258 9.99 11.46 23.89
N GLU A 259 9.03 10.59 24.21
CA GLU A 259 8.29 10.61 25.47
C GLU A 259 9.03 9.92 26.64
N SER A 260 10.26 9.42 26.41
CA SER A 260 11.04 8.62 27.36
C SER A 260 11.58 9.45 28.53
N GLY A 261 10.67 9.83 29.42
CA GLY A 261 10.89 10.15 30.83
C GLY A 261 9.78 9.57 31.73
N LYS A 262 8.75 8.90 31.16
CA LYS A 262 7.53 8.49 31.88
C LYS A 262 7.10 7.02 31.70
N GLY A 263 8.02 6.09 31.41
CA GLY A 263 7.74 4.65 31.49
C GLY A 263 6.50 4.18 30.71
N ILE A 264 6.29 4.70 29.49
CA ILE A 264 5.06 4.44 28.73
C ILE A 264 5.16 3.07 28.05
N ALA A 265 4.14 2.25 28.27
CA ALA A 265 3.95 0.99 27.53
C ALA A 265 3.58 1.29 26.07
N VAL A 266 4.44 0.88 25.14
CA VAL A 266 4.16 0.96 23.70
C VAL A 266 3.38 -0.27 23.28
N LYS A 267 2.28 -0.07 22.56
CA LYS A 267 1.59 -1.18 21.88
C LYS A 267 2.35 -1.48 20.60
N LEU A 268 3.01 -2.62 20.56
CA LEU A 268 3.70 -3.11 19.37
C LEU A 268 2.82 -4.15 18.70
N MET A 269 2.71 -4.05 17.39
CA MET A 269 2.10 -5.11 16.58
C MET A 269 3.20 -6.10 16.21
N PHE A 270 2.91 -7.40 16.31
CA PHE A 270 3.76 -8.44 15.77
C PHE A 270 3.11 -8.96 14.48
N PHE A 271 3.93 -9.24 13.47
CA PHE A 271 3.47 -9.67 12.16
C PHE A 271 3.75 -11.16 12.00
N ASP A 272 2.69 -11.97 11.93
CA ASP A 272 2.79 -13.40 11.70
C ASP A 272 2.45 -13.79 10.25
N GLU A 273 2.93 -14.97 9.87
CA GLU A 273 2.79 -15.48 8.51
C GLU A 273 1.33 -15.76 8.13
N LYS A 274 0.52 -16.26 9.06
CA LYS A 274 -0.86 -16.69 8.77
C LYS A 274 -1.75 -15.47 8.51
N GLU A 275 -1.59 -14.42 9.31
CA GLU A 275 -2.27 -13.15 9.08
C GLU A 275 -1.86 -12.53 7.75
N TRP A 276 -0.56 -12.57 7.41
CA TRP A 276 -0.06 -12.11 6.12
C TRP A 276 -0.65 -12.89 4.94
N GLU A 277 -0.62 -14.22 4.99
CA GLU A 277 -1.22 -15.11 3.98
C GLU A 277 -2.71 -14.83 3.79
N ARG A 278 -3.45 -14.63 4.88
CA ARG A 278 -4.86 -14.26 4.83
C ARG A 278 -5.07 -12.90 4.16
N ALA A 279 -4.26 -11.90 4.50
CA ALA A 279 -4.41 -10.54 3.98
C ALA A 279 -4.13 -10.45 2.47
N GLN A 280 -3.11 -11.17 1.98
CA GLN A 280 -2.73 -11.10 0.57
C GLN A 280 -3.57 -11.96 -0.38
N LYS A 281 -4.37 -12.89 0.16
CA LYS A 281 -5.15 -13.84 -0.64
C LYS A 281 -6.14 -13.12 -1.56
N ALA A 282 -6.03 -13.41 -2.86
CA ALA A 282 -7.00 -12.94 -3.85
C ALA A 282 -8.34 -13.66 -3.69
N ASN A 283 -9.43 -12.89 -3.74
CA ASN A 283 -10.82 -13.37 -3.70
C ASN A 283 -11.49 -13.29 -5.08
N VAL A 284 -10.74 -12.93 -6.12
CA VAL A 284 -11.21 -12.76 -7.50
C VAL A 284 -10.45 -13.67 -8.45
N LYS A 285 -11.10 -14.14 -9.53
CA LYS A 285 -10.52 -15.11 -10.49
C LYS A 285 -9.45 -14.53 -11.40
N GLY A 286 -9.41 -13.21 -11.58
CA GLY A 286 -8.40 -12.49 -12.35
C GLY A 286 -8.31 -11.05 -11.86
N GLN A 287 -7.09 -10.52 -11.73
CA GLN A 287 -6.85 -9.20 -11.13
C GLN A 287 -6.42 -8.13 -12.15
N HIS A 288 -5.82 -8.53 -13.27
CA HIS A 288 -5.29 -7.60 -14.25
C HIS A 288 -5.38 -8.18 -15.67
N PHE A 289 -5.85 -7.36 -16.61
CA PHE A 289 -6.03 -7.71 -18.00
C PHE A 289 -5.64 -6.53 -18.90
N VAL A 290 -4.96 -6.80 -20.02
CA VAL A 290 -4.47 -5.77 -20.94
C VAL A 290 -4.85 -6.11 -22.37
N ILE A 291 -5.54 -5.21 -23.06
CA ILE A 291 -5.75 -5.26 -24.51
C ILE A 291 -4.86 -4.20 -25.16
N ASN A 292 -4.07 -4.59 -26.15
CA ASN A 292 -3.28 -3.67 -26.96
C ASN A 292 -3.97 -3.43 -28.31
N PHE A 293 -3.93 -2.18 -28.78
CA PHE A 293 -4.38 -1.76 -30.08
C PHE A 293 -3.20 -1.12 -30.81
N ASP A 294 -2.81 -1.74 -31.93
CA ASP A 294 -1.78 -1.22 -32.81
C ASP A 294 -2.42 -0.22 -33.77
N HIS A 295 -2.00 1.05 -33.68
CA HIS A 295 -2.34 2.07 -34.67
C HIS A 295 -1.34 1.96 -35.81
N LYS A 296 -1.51 0.95 -36.66
CA LYS A 296 -0.81 0.94 -37.95
C LYS A 296 -1.33 2.11 -38.80
N PRO A 297 -0.44 2.84 -39.49
CA PRO A 297 -0.83 3.92 -40.39
C PRO A 297 -1.66 3.41 -41.57
#